data_AF-A0A957VIM8-F1
#
_entry.id   AF-A0A957VIM8-F1
#
_cell.length_a   1.000
_cell.length_b   1.000
_cell.length_c   1.000
_cell.angle_alpha   90.00
_cell.angle_beta   90.00
_cell.angle_gamma   90.00
#
_symmetry.space_group_name_H-M   'P 1'
#
loop_
_entity.id
_entity.type
_entity.pdbx_description
1 polymer ?
#
loop_
_entity_poly.entity_id
_entity_poly.type
_entity_poly.pdbx_seq_one_letter_code
_entity_poly.pdbx_strand_id
1 'polypeptide(L)'
;MTWRGPVAHDAPTRVEFAATLATPLPDNSQVPVVFDLDDGHGGKSVVATSLLVRRSNLARSSLLMQPRFVEPGGLTMLTIFVQNTGHRATEARVALTGLANPAWTVGAPSCSTGDCALVDEDTLVWTGTLGPRNLMQIRLPLQLSAEVAYGDSFDVSAVLTDLRWREEFSLTDRMMVAHNLFMPSVQTTGPEPGTLYLPLIR
;
A
#
# COMPACT_ATOMS: atom_id res chain seq x y z
N MET A 1 -8.55 -7.40 -35.99
CA MET A 1 -7.70 -8.04 -37.02
C MET A 1 -8.56 -9.02 -37.78
N THR A 2 -8.39 -9.13 -39.10
CA THR A 2 -9.11 -10.11 -39.92
C THR A 2 -8.08 -10.88 -40.74
N TRP A 3 -8.10 -12.21 -40.63
CA TRP A 3 -7.29 -13.10 -41.46
C TRP A 3 -8.22 -13.86 -42.41
N ARG A 4 -7.75 -14.10 -43.64
CA ARG A 4 -8.43 -14.95 -44.63
C ARG A 4 -7.37 -15.76 -45.36
N GLY A 5 -7.60 -17.06 -45.50
CA GLY A 5 -6.70 -17.95 -46.22
C GLY A 5 -7.27 -19.35 -46.34
N PRO A 6 -6.67 -20.18 -47.21
CA PRO A 6 -7.06 -21.59 -47.33
C PRO A 6 -6.75 -22.33 -46.03
N VAL A 7 -7.66 -23.22 -45.63
CA VAL A 7 -7.48 -24.15 -44.49
C VAL A 7 -7.49 -25.56 -45.07
N ALA A 8 -6.40 -26.30 -44.87
CA ALA A 8 -6.30 -27.69 -45.32
C ALA A 8 -7.10 -28.61 -44.38
N HIS A 9 -7.73 -29.65 -44.94
CA HIS A 9 -8.62 -30.57 -44.23
C HIS A 9 -7.93 -31.31 -43.05
N ASP A 10 -6.62 -31.56 -43.14
CA ASP A 10 -5.88 -32.38 -42.16
C ASP A 10 -4.63 -31.69 -41.59
N ALA A 11 -4.57 -30.35 -41.66
CA ALA A 11 -3.43 -29.61 -41.11
C ALA A 11 -3.90 -28.41 -40.28
N PRO A 12 -3.33 -28.21 -39.07
CA PRO A 12 -3.66 -27.05 -38.26
C PRO A 12 -3.22 -25.77 -38.99
N THR A 13 -4.13 -24.80 -39.09
CA THR A 13 -3.80 -23.45 -39.54
C THR A 13 -3.41 -22.61 -38.33
N ARG A 14 -2.20 -22.05 -38.35
CA ARG A 14 -1.72 -21.18 -37.27
C ARG A 14 -1.98 -19.72 -37.63
N VAL A 15 -2.73 -19.03 -36.77
CA VAL A 15 -2.91 -17.58 -36.81
C VAL A 15 -2.22 -16.99 -35.58
N GLU A 16 -1.24 -16.14 -35.81
CA GLU A 16 -0.53 -15.40 -34.77
C GLU A 16 -0.94 -13.93 -34.83
N PHE A 17 -1.15 -13.32 -33.66
CA PHE A 17 -1.39 -11.89 -33.55
C PHE A 17 -0.60 -11.34 -32.37
N ALA A 18 -0.23 -10.07 -32.48
CA ALA A 18 0.34 -9.30 -31.39
C ALA A 18 -0.62 -8.17 -31.03
N ALA A 19 -0.80 -7.95 -29.74
CA ALA A 19 -1.59 -6.83 -29.23
C ALA A 19 -0.83 -6.14 -28.11
N THR A 20 -0.95 -4.83 -28.06
CA THR A 20 -0.47 -4.00 -26.97
C THR A 20 -1.66 -3.37 -26.28
N LEU A 21 -1.67 -3.40 -24.95
CA LEU A 21 -2.70 -2.70 -24.19
C LEU A 21 -2.57 -1.19 -24.43
N ALA A 22 -3.64 -0.57 -24.91
CA ALA A 22 -3.69 0.88 -25.09
C ALA A 22 -3.75 1.63 -23.75
N THR A 23 -4.35 1.01 -22.73
CA THR A 23 -4.47 1.55 -21.37
C THR A 23 -3.88 0.57 -20.37
N PRO A 24 -3.11 1.04 -19.37
CA PRO A 24 -2.69 0.21 -18.26
C PRO A 24 -3.90 -0.43 -17.57
N LEU A 25 -3.85 -1.74 -17.36
CA LEU A 25 -4.86 -2.48 -16.60
C LEU A 25 -4.26 -2.92 -15.25
N PRO A 26 -5.05 -3.07 -14.18
CA PRO A 26 -4.59 -3.65 -12.90
C PRO A 26 -3.96 -5.05 -13.03
N ASP A 27 -3.13 -5.44 -12.07
CA ASP A 27 -2.57 -6.80 -12.03
C ASP A 27 -3.69 -7.85 -11.97
N ASN A 28 -3.52 -8.93 -12.71
CA ASN A 28 -4.49 -10.02 -12.88
C ASN A 28 -5.81 -9.63 -13.57
N SER A 29 -5.87 -8.47 -14.23
CA SER A 29 -6.99 -8.16 -15.12
C SER A 29 -7.08 -9.20 -16.24
N GLN A 30 -8.29 -9.72 -16.48
CA GLN A 30 -8.56 -10.61 -17.60
C GLN A 30 -8.86 -9.80 -18.84
N VAL A 31 -8.18 -10.13 -19.93
CA VAL A 31 -8.40 -9.54 -21.26
C VAL A 31 -9.01 -10.64 -22.13
N PRO A 32 -10.32 -10.60 -22.43
CA PRO A 32 -10.94 -11.58 -23.30
C PRO A 32 -10.41 -11.42 -24.72
N VAL A 33 -10.11 -12.55 -25.36
CA VAL A 33 -9.74 -12.64 -26.77
C VAL A 33 -10.81 -13.50 -27.43
N VAL A 34 -11.54 -12.89 -28.36
CA VAL A 34 -12.64 -13.54 -29.07
C VAL A 34 -12.29 -13.61 -30.55
N PHE A 35 -12.44 -14.80 -31.13
CA PHE A 35 -12.29 -15.05 -32.56
C PHE A 35 -13.64 -15.48 -33.12
N ASP A 36 -14.15 -14.71 -34.07
CA ASP A 36 -15.25 -15.14 -34.92
C ASP A 36 -14.65 -15.89 -36.11
N LEU A 37 -14.99 -17.18 -36.22
CA LEU A 37 -14.59 -18.05 -37.32
C LEU A 37 -15.77 -18.22 -38.28
N ASP A 38 -15.53 -17.96 -39.55
CA ASP A 38 -16.48 -18.19 -40.65
C ASP A 38 -15.81 -19.14 -41.65
N ASP A 39 -16.40 -20.31 -41.89
CA ASP A 39 -15.86 -21.33 -42.77
C ASP A 39 -16.13 -21.08 -44.27
N GLY A 40 -16.84 -19.99 -44.60
CA GLY A 40 -17.22 -19.63 -45.96
C GLY A 40 -18.33 -20.48 -46.58
N HIS A 41 -18.84 -21.47 -45.85
CA HIS A 41 -19.93 -22.37 -46.25
C HIS A 41 -21.19 -22.18 -45.39
N GLY A 42 -21.22 -21.09 -44.61
CA GLY A 42 -22.33 -20.72 -43.74
C GLY A 42 -22.15 -21.18 -42.28
N GLY A 43 -21.10 -21.94 -41.97
CA GLY A 43 -20.74 -22.30 -40.61
C GLY A 43 -20.01 -21.16 -39.91
N LYS A 44 -20.54 -20.75 -38.76
CA LYS A 44 -19.92 -19.75 -37.88
C LYS A 44 -19.68 -20.33 -36.51
N SER A 45 -18.51 -20.08 -35.95
CA SER A 45 -18.19 -20.46 -34.57
C SER A 45 -17.44 -19.34 -33.87
N VAL A 46 -17.60 -19.28 -32.55
CA VAL A 46 -16.90 -18.32 -31.70
C VAL A 46 -15.93 -19.09 -30.84
N VAL A 47 -14.66 -18.72 -30.89
CA VAL A 47 -13.62 -19.24 -30.01
C VAL A 47 -13.18 -18.13 -29.08
N ALA A 48 -13.28 -18.36 -27.78
CA ALA A 48 -12.89 -17.40 -26.76
C ALA A 48 -11.75 -17.95 -25.90
N THR A 49 -10.83 -17.07 -25.53
CA THR A 49 -9.82 -17.31 -24.51
C THR A 49 -9.58 -16.03 -23.70
N SER A 50 -8.73 -16.07 -22.69
CA SER A 50 -8.42 -14.92 -21.86
C SER A 50 -6.92 -14.83 -21.60
N LEU A 51 -6.40 -13.61 -21.68
CA LEU A 51 -5.05 -13.29 -21.23
C LEU A 51 -5.11 -12.66 -19.83
N LEU A 52 -4.11 -12.93 -19.00
CA LEU A 52 -3.96 -12.27 -17.70
C LEU A 52 -2.88 -11.20 -17.76
N VAL A 53 -3.24 -9.99 -17.36
CA VAL A 53 -2.27 -8.89 -17.20
C VAL A 53 -1.39 -9.17 -15.99
N ARG A 54 -0.07 -9.03 -16.17
CA ARG A 54 0.92 -9.22 -15.12
C ARG A 54 1.77 -7.96 -14.95
N ARG A 55 1.62 -7.27 -13.81
CA ARG A 55 2.35 -6.05 -13.44
C ARG A 55 2.74 -6.08 -11.95
N SER A 56 3.42 -5.03 -11.49
CA SER A 56 3.54 -4.75 -10.06
C SER A 56 2.21 -4.23 -9.52
N ASN A 57 2.01 -4.41 -8.23
CA ASN A 57 0.84 -3.88 -7.54
C ASN A 57 1.26 -3.48 -6.13
N LEU A 58 1.19 -2.18 -5.83
CA LEU A 58 1.60 -1.63 -4.54
C LEU A 58 0.41 -1.28 -3.61
N ALA A 59 -0.82 -1.62 -4.01
CA ALA A 59 -2.06 -1.20 -3.34
C ALA A 59 -2.22 -1.73 -1.90
N ARG A 60 -1.44 -2.74 -1.50
CA ARG A 60 -1.45 -3.30 -0.13
C ARG A 60 -0.40 -2.68 0.79
N SER A 61 0.33 -1.68 0.32
CA SER A 61 1.24 -0.89 1.14
C SER A 61 0.48 -0.13 2.21
N SER A 62 1.13 0.18 3.32
CA SER A 62 0.49 0.84 4.46
C SER A 62 1.46 1.76 5.21
N LEU A 63 0.89 2.69 5.96
CA LEU A 63 1.58 3.56 6.90
C LEU A 63 0.98 3.31 8.27
N LEU A 64 1.84 3.22 9.30
CA LEU A 64 1.44 2.89 10.66
C LEU A 64 2.24 3.70 11.66
N MET A 65 1.55 4.36 12.60
CA MET A 65 2.17 4.94 13.80
C MET A 65 1.98 4.05 15.01
N GLN A 66 3.07 3.78 15.73
CA GLN A 66 3.07 2.94 16.92
C GLN A 66 3.91 3.53 18.06
N PRO A 67 3.33 3.70 19.27
CA PRO A 67 1.92 3.48 19.60
C PRO A 67 1.00 4.55 18.99
N ARG A 68 -0.30 4.23 18.84
CA ARG A 68 -1.33 5.18 18.36
C ARG A 68 -1.73 6.21 19.41
N PHE A 69 -1.43 5.94 20.68
CA PHE A 69 -1.66 6.82 21.81
C PHE A 69 -0.32 7.11 22.48
N VAL A 70 0.04 8.38 22.53
CA VAL A 70 1.34 8.84 23.04
C VAL A 70 1.08 9.97 24.02
N GLU A 71 1.79 9.96 25.15
CA GLU A 71 1.75 11.08 26.08
C GLU A 71 2.64 12.22 25.58
N PRO A 72 2.38 13.49 25.96
CA PRO A 72 3.29 14.60 25.69
C PRO A 72 4.72 14.23 26.13
N GLY A 73 5.71 14.48 25.28
CA GLY A 73 7.09 14.05 25.55
C GLY A 73 7.35 12.56 25.30
N GLY A 74 6.41 11.80 24.74
CA GLY A 74 6.56 10.39 24.43
C GLY A 74 7.16 10.10 23.04
N LEU A 75 7.74 8.90 22.90
CA LEU A 75 8.26 8.39 21.64
C LEU A 75 7.18 7.64 20.84
N THR A 76 7.23 7.79 19.53
CA THR A 76 6.47 6.97 18.57
C THR A 76 7.34 6.57 17.38
N MET A 77 6.96 5.50 16.73
CA MET A 77 7.61 5.00 15.53
C MET A 77 6.63 5.04 14.38
N LEU A 78 6.96 5.81 13.36
CA LEU A 78 6.28 5.73 12.09
C LEU A 78 6.92 4.63 11.25
N THR A 79 6.09 3.72 10.76
CA THR A 79 6.49 2.64 9.88
C THR A 79 5.70 2.70 8.58
N ILE A 80 6.40 2.70 7.45
CA ILE A 80 5.80 2.52 6.13
C ILE A 80 6.17 1.11 5.63
N PHE A 81 5.15 0.33 5.32
CA PHE A 81 5.29 -0.96 4.66
C PHE A 81 5.01 -0.80 3.18
N VAL A 82 6.03 -0.97 2.34
CA VAL A 82 5.87 -0.94 0.89
C VAL A 82 5.87 -2.37 0.39
N GLN A 83 4.74 -2.81 -0.17
CA GLN A 83 4.53 -4.19 -0.58
C GLN A 83 4.20 -4.27 -2.06
N ASN A 84 4.99 -5.02 -2.82
CA ASN A 84 4.65 -5.38 -4.18
C ASN A 84 3.97 -6.75 -4.22
N THR A 85 2.64 -6.80 -4.33
CA THR A 85 1.90 -8.06 -4.46
C THR A 85 1.77 -8.56 -5.89
N GLY A 86 2.29 -7.81 -6.85
CA GLY A 86 2.26 -8.15 -8.26
C GLY A 86 3.30 -9.18 -8.68
N HIS A 87 3.29 -9.49 -9.97
CA HIS A 87 4.13 -10.53 -10.59
C HIS A 87 5.39 -9.98 -11.27
N ARG A 88 5.54 -8.66 -11.33
CA ARG A 88 6.70 -7.98 -11.91
C ARG A 88 7.39 -7.12 -10.86
N ALA A 89 8.71 -7.01 -10.98
CA ALA A 89 9.47 -6.03 -10.21
C ALA A 89 9.14 -4.61 -10.68
N THR A 90 9.27 -3.65 -9.77
CA THR A 90 9.08 -2.23 -10.07
C THR A 90 10.06 -1.35 -9.31
N GLU A 91 10.26 -0.15 -9.82
CA GLU A 91 10.90 0.95 -9.10
C GLU A 91 9.80 1.77 -8.44
N ALA A 92 9.98 2.09 -7.17
CA ALA A 92 9.00 2.84 -6.39
C ALA A 92 9.68 4.00 -5.65
N ARG A 93 8.87 5.02 -5.39
CA ARG A 93 9.23 6.17 -4.57
C ARG A 93 8.19 6.37 -3.48
N VAL A 94 8.63 6.60 -2.25
CA VAL A 94 7.78 7.10 -1.17
C VAL A 94 8.18 8.53 -0.87
N ALA A 95 7.19 9.41 -0.72
CA ALA A 95 7.35 10.76 -0.19
C ALA A 95 6.39 10.93 0.99
N LEU A 96 6.96 11.12 2.18
CA LEU A 96 6.24 11.42 3.42
C LEU A 96 6.41 12.91 3.71
N THR A 97 5.30 13.61 3.90
CA THR A 97 5.25 15.07 4.11
C THR A 97 4.49 15.40 5.39
N GLY A 98 4.67 16.61 5.93
CA GLY A 98 4.01 17.06 7.15
C GLY A 98 4.76 16.66 8.43
N LEU A 99 6.05 16.39 8.31
CA LEU A 99 6.98 16.18 9.43
C LEU A 99 7.43 17.49 10.09
N ALA A 100 7.39 18.62 9.39
CA ALA A 100 7.67 19.96 9.90
C ALA A 100 6.48 20.46 10.74
N ASN A 101 6.15 19.71 11.78
CA ASN A 101 5.29 20.16 12.84
C ASN A 101 6.19 20.42 14.07
N PRO A 102 6.12 21.60 14.70
CA PRO A 102 6.92 21.88 15.90
C PRO A 102 6.60 20.93 17.07
N ALA A 103 5.48 20.19 16.99
CA ALA A 103 5.16 19.12 17.91
C ALA A 103 6.09 17.90 17.78
N TRP A 104 6.91 17.78 16.73
CA TRP A 104 7.77 16.63 16.48
C TRP A 104 9.26 17.00 16.49
N THR A 105 10.05 16.14 17.13
CA THR A 105 11.46 15.99 16.80
C THR A 105 11.63 14.71 15.98
N VAL A 106 12.14 14.86 14.77
CA VAL A 106 12.30 13.77 13.79
C VAL A 106 13.66 13.10 13.97
N GLY A 107 13.66 11.78 14.16
CA GLY A 107 14.87 10.96 14.23
C GLY A 107 15.42 10.59 12.85
N ALA A 108 16.59 9.94 12.82
CA ALA A 108 17.16 9.44 11.58
C ALA A 108 16.31 8.28 11.01
N PRO A 109 15.94 8.32 9.72
CA PRO A 109 15.22 7.21 9.11
C PRO A 109 16.09 5.98 8.92
N SER A 110 15.43 4.82 8.87
CA SER A 110 16.05 3.56 8.46
C SER A 110 15.14 2.80 7.51
N CYS A 111 15.73 2.13 6.52
CA CYS A 111 15.02 1.35 5.52
C CYS A 111 15.65 -0.03 5.41
N SER A 112 14.83 -1.07 5.24
CA SER A 112 15.32 -2.44 5.11
C SER A 112 16.10 -2.67 3.81
N THR A 113 15.72 -1.96 2.74
CA THR A 113 16.31 -2.00 1.41
C THR A 113 16.09 -0.67 0.69
N GLY A 114 16.94 -0.36 -0.30
CA GLY A 114 16.93 0.92 -0.99
C GLY A 114 17.49 2.05 -0.13
N ASP A 115 17.26 3.29 -0.56
CA ASP A 115 17.80 4.48 0.09
C ASP A 115 16.66 5.34 0.61
N CYS A 116 16.73 5.68 1.90
CA CYS A 116 15.82 6.58 2.57
C CYS A 116 16.61 7.75 3.16
N ALA A 117 16.17 8.96 2.90
CA ALA A 117 16.79 10.17 3.41
C ALA A 117 15.73 11.24 3.73
N LEU A 118 16.05 12.08 4.70
CA LEU A 118 15.38 13.37 4.86
C LEU A 118 16.02 14.31 3.82
N VAL A 119 15.22 14.79 2.88
CA VAL A 119 15.70 15.71 1.83
C VAL A 119 15.58 17.17 2.26
N ASP A 120 14.70 17.45 3.22
CA ASP A 120 14.52 18.72 3.91
C ASP A 120 13.96 18.47 5.33
N GLU A 121 13.58 19.53 6.05
CA GLU A 121 13.03 19.43 7.43
C GLU A 121 11.64 18.77 7.49
N ASP A 122 10.93 18.64 6.36
CA ASP A 122 9.53 18.21 6.30
C ASP A 122 9.33 16.89 5.51
N THR A 123 10.31 16.51 4.70
CA THR A 123 10.12 15.50 3.66
C THR A 123 11.10 14.35 3.84
N LEU A 124 10.54 13.18 4.11
CA LEU A 124 11.26 11.92 3.96
C LEU A 124 11.00 11.35 2.57
N VAL A 125 12.07 11.03 1.86
CA VAL A 125 12.02 10.36 0.56
C VAL A 125 12.70 9.00 0.67
N TRP A 126 12.03 7.99 0.14
CA TRP A 126 12.64 6.70 -0.13
C TRP A 126 12.51 6.36 -1.61
N THR A 127 13.54 5.74 -2.19
CA THR A 127 13.52 5.20 -3.54
C THR A 127 14.20 3.85 -3.60
N GLY A 128 13.65 2.94 -4.39
CA GLY A 128 14.30 1.66 -4.64
C GLY A 128 13.50 0.70 -5.50
N THR A 129 14.09 -0.47 -5.74
CA THR A 129 13.46 -1.55 -6.50
C THR A 129 12.78 -2.54 -5.57
N LEU A 130 11.52 -2.88 -5.85
CA LEU A 130 10.81 -4.00 -5.23
C LEU A 130 10.67 -5.16 -6.20
N GLY A 131 11.19 -6.32 -5.80
CA GLY A 131 10.90 -7.58 -6.48
C GLY A 131 9.41 -7.97 -6.38
N PRO A 132 8.96 -8.95 -7.20
CA PRO A 132 7.61 -9.51 -7.07
C PRO A 132 7.41 -10.12 -5.68
N ARG A 133 6.21 -9.93 -5.10
CA ARG A 133 5.81 -10.50 -3.80
C ARG A 133 6.72 -10.11 -2.64
N ASN A 134 7.46 -9.01 -2.78
CA ASN A 134 8.39 -8.51 -1.78
C ASN A 134 7.71 -7.47 -0.87
N LEU A 135 8.20 -7.38 0.36
CA LEU A 135 7.81 -6.40 1.36
C LEU A 135 9.08 -5.73 1.88
N MET A 136 9.05 -4.40 1.95
CA MET A 136 10.10 -3.62 2.60
C MET A 136 9.50 -2.68 3.65
N GLN A 137 10.35 -2.23 4.56
CA GLN A 137 9.95 -1.37 5.66
C GLN A 137 10.83 -0.12 5.72
N ILE A 138 10.18 1.03 5.89
CA ILE A 138 10.81 2.29 6.28
C ILE A 138 10.38 2.59 7.71
N ARG A 139 11.32 2.96 8.58
CA ARG A 139 11.08 3.32 9.98
C ARG A 139 11.61 4.72 10.25
N LEU A 140 10.79 5.54 10.88
CA LEU A 140 11.12 6.89 11.27
C LEU A 140 10.74 7.09 12.75
N PRO A 141 11.72 7.20 13.66
CA PRO A 141 11.48 7.55 15.04
C PRO A 141 10.99 9.00 15.12
N LEU A 142 9.94 9.24 15.91
CA LEU A 142 9.39 10.56 16.18
C LEU A 142 9.26 10.75 17.69
N GLN A 143 9.62 11.92 18.17
CA GLN A 143 9.49 12.32 19.57
C GLN A 143 8.47 13.45 19.65
N LEU A 144 7.37 13.24 20.37
CA LEU A 144 6.35 14.26 20.58
C LEU A 144 6.86 15.30 21.57
N SER A 145 6.57 16.58 21.34
CA SER A 145 6.85 17.67 22.27
C SER A 145 6.08 17.48 23.58
N ALA A 146 6.68 17.90 24.69
CA ALA A 146 6.06 17.89 26.00
C ALA A 146 4.99 18.98 26.18
N GLU A 147 4.91 19.94 25.24
CA GLU A 147 3.98 21.08 25.28
C GLU A 147 2.64 20.79 24.59
N VAL A 148 2.52 19.64 23.93
CA VAL A 148 1.31 19.24 23.20
C VAL A 148 0.19 18.91 24.19
N ALA A 149 -1.04 19.31 23.87
CA ALA A 149 -2.16 19.08 24.76
C ALA A 149 -2.71 17.66 24.61
N TYR A 150 -3.21 17.10 25.71
CA TYR A 150 -4.01 15.88 25.64
C TYR A 150 -5.29 16.13 24.82
N GLY A 151 -5.63 15.17 23.96
CA GLY A 151 -6.74 15.27 23.01
C GLY A 151 -6.30 15.71 21.62
N ASP A 152 -5.09 16.25 21.44
CA ASP A 152 -4.55 16.59 20.13
C ASP A 152 -4.40 15.34 19.26
N SER A 153 -4.53 15.51 17.94
CA SER A 153 -4.36 14.43 16.97
C SER A 153 -3.46 14.86 15.83
N PHE A 154 -2.60 13.95 15.38
CA PHE A 154 -1.66 14.18 14.31
C PHE A 154 -1.94 13.20 13.19
N ASP A 155 -2.31 13.75 12.03
CA ASP A 155 -2.43 13.00 10.79
C ASP A 155 -1.08 12.99 10.09
N VAL A 156 -0.72 11.83 9.57
CA VAL A 156 0.48 11.67 8.77
C VAL A 156 0.11 11.03 7.45
N SER A 157 0.68 11.55 6.37
CA SER A 157 0.39 11.10 5.01
C SER A 157 1.65 10.89 4.19
N ALA A 158 1.65 9.85 3.38
CA ALA A 158 2.68 9.60 2.39
C ALA A 158 2.05 9.30 1.03
N VAL A 159 2.78 9.65 -0.03
CA VAL A 159 2.49 9.25 -1.40
C VAL A 159 3.50 8.19 -1.81
N LEU A 160 3.00 7.02 -2.21
CA LEU A 160 3.77 5.95 -2.80
C LEU A 160 3.52 5.94 -4.31
N THR A 161 4.57 6.14 -5.10
CA THR A 161 4.50 6.16 -6.56
C THR A 161 5.19 4.92 -7.12
N ASP A 162 4.48 4.13 -7.92
CA ASP A 162 5.10 3.15 -8.81
C ASP A 162 5.62 3.89 -10.05
N LEU A 163 6.95 4.02 -10.16
CA LEU A 163 7.58 4.82 -11.21
C LEU A 163 7.45 4.19 -12.60
N ARG A 164 7.26 2.87 -12.66
CA ARG A 164 7.12 2.14 -13.91
C ARG A 164 5.75 2.35 -14.54
N TRP A 165 4.70 2.33 -13.71
CA TRP A 165 3.33 2.46 -14.18
C TRP A 165 2.74 3.86 -13.97
N ARG A 166 3.50 4.75 -13.31
CA ARG A 166 3.08 6.10 -12.92
C ARG A 166 1.76 6.10 -12.14
N GLU A 167 1.65 5.13 -11.24
CA GLU A 167 0.50 4.98 -10.37
C GLU A 167 0.85 5.47 -8.97
N GLU A 168 -0.08 6.16 -8.32
CA GLU A 168 0.10 6.71 -7.00
C GLU A 168 -0.88 6.08 -6.00
N PHE A 169 -0.38 5.88 -4.78
CA PHE A 169 -1.11 5.32 -3.66
C PHE A 169 -0.94 6.24 -2.47
N SER A 170 -2.05 6.75 -1.93
CA SER A 170 -2.05 7.55 -0.71
C SER A 170 -2.07 6.64 0.51
N LEU A 171 -1.13 6.86 1.43
CA LEU A 171 -1.05 6.17 2.70
C LEU A 171 -1.28 7.19 3.80
N THR A 172 -2.17 6.88 4.74
CA THR A 172 -2.48 7.79 5.85
C THR A 172 -2.62 7.01 7.15
N ASP A 173 -2.17 7.61 8.25
CA ASP A 173 -2.51 7.13 9.59
C ASP A 173 -2.63 8.32 10.56
N ARG A 174 -3.19 8.05 11.73
CA ARG A 174 -3.42 9.04 12.78
C ARG A 174 -2.90 8.53 14.11
N MET A 175 -2.28 9.44 14.85
CA MET A 175 -1.97 9.27 16.28
C MET A 175 -2.77 10.28 17.10
N MET A 176 -3.10 9.90 18.33
CA MET A 176 -3.72 10.77 19.32
C MET A 176 -2.82 10.96 20.53
N VAL A 177 -2.85 12.15 21.10
CA VAL A 177 -2.21 12.46 22.37
C VAL A 177 -3.19 12.13 23.48
N ALA A 178 -2.86 11.12 24.28
CA ALA A 178 -3.76 10.62 25.30
C ALA A 178 -2.97 10.20 26.53
N HIS A 179 -3.61 10.31 27.68
CA HIS A 179 -3.10 9.70 28.89
C HIS A 179 -3.15 8.18 28.76
N ASN A 180 -2.02 7.52 29.00
CA ASN A 180 -1.98 6.07 29.12
C ASN A 180 -2.41 5.68 30.54
N LEU A 181 -3.67 5.93 30.87
CA LEU A 181 -4.25 5.44 32.11
C LEU A 181 -4.45 3.94 31.98
N PHE A 182 -3.56 3.17 32.62
CA PHE A 182 -3.83 1.78 32.91
C PHE A 182 -4.94 1.72 33.95
N MET A 183 -6.18 1.53 33.50
CA MET A 183 -7.24 1.11 34.41
C MET A 183 -7.08 -0.38 34.69
N PRO A 184 -6.72 -0.79 35.93
CA PRO A 184 -6.73 -2.20 36.28
C PRO A 184 -8.16 -2.71 36.15
N SER A 185 -8.40 -3.70 35.30
CA SER A 185 -9.70 -4.38 35.27
C SER A 185 -9.82 -5.24 36.52
N VAL A 186 -10.62 -4.81 37.49
CA VAL A 186 -11.01 -5.64 38.62
C VAL A 186 -12.16 -6.53 38.15
N GLN A 187 -11.85 -7.76 37.74
CA GLN A 187 -12.89 -8.77 37.53
C GLN A 187 -13.35 -9.28 38.89
N THR A 188 -14.57 -8.95 39.29
CA THR A 188 -15.20 -9.56 40.47
C THR A 188 -15.77 -10.92 40.08
N THR A 189 -15.31 -11.99 40.73
CA THR A 189 -15.78 -13.37 40.51
C THR A 189 -17.12 -13.69 41.19
N GLY A 190 -17.85 -12.69 41.70
CA GLY A 190 -19.13 -12.84 42.39
C GLY A 190 -20.32 -12.35 41.55
N PRO A 191 -21.56 -12.76 41.90
CA PRO A 191 -22.78 -12.32 41.22
C PRO A 191 -23.15 -10.86 41.50
N GLU A 192 -22.47 -10.20 42.44
CA GLU A 192 -22.70 -8.80 42.77
C GLU A 192 -21.73 -7.87 42.02
N PRO A 193 -22.20 -6.74 41.45
CA PRO A 193 -21.35 -5.78 40.77
C PRO A 193 -20.33 -5.18 41.77
N GLY A 194 -19.04 -5.40 41.53
CA GLY A 194 -17.97 -4.78 42.30
C GLY A 194 -18.07 -3.25 42.25
N THR A 195 -18.09 -2.61 43.41
CA THR A 195 -18.00 -1.15 43.49
C THR A 195 -16.53 -0.74 43.34
N LEU A 196 -16.19 -0.14 42.20
CA LEU A 196 -14.87 0.41 41.94
C LEU A 196 -14.81 1.87 42.41
N TYR A 197 -14.03 2.15 43.45
CA TYR A 197 -13.76 3.51 43.89
C TYR A 197 -12.50 4.01 43.17
N LEU A 198 -12.68 4.89 42.18
CA LEU A 198 -11.58 5.60 41.54
C LEU A 198 -11.24 6.84 42.38
N PRO A 199 -9.98 7.03 42.82
CA PRO A 199 -9.58 8.28 43.44
C PRO A 199 -9.60 9.38 42.38
N LEU A 200 -10.52 10.33 42.53
CA LEU A 200 -10.48 11.58 41.77
C LEU A 200 -9.28 12.39 42.30
N ILE A 201 -8.18 12.40 41.55
CA ILE A 201 -7.09 13.35 41.77
C ILE A 201 -7.58 14.68 41.17
N ARG A 202 -7.69 15.70 42.02
CA ARG A 202 -8.01 17.08 41.64
C ARG A 202 -6.76 17.84 41.24
#